data_AF-A0A087CIV0-F1
#
_entry.id   AF-A0A087CIV0-F1
#
_cell.length_a   1.000
_cell.length_b   1.000
_cell.length_c   1.000
_cell.angle_alpha   90.00
_cell.angle_beta   90.00
_cell.angle_gamma   90.00
#
_symmetry.space_group_name_H-M   'P 1'
#
loop_
_entity.id
_entity.type
_entity.pdbx_description
1 polymer ?
#
loop_
_entity_poly.entity_id
_entity_poly.type
_entity_poly.pdbx_seq_one_letter_code
_entity_poly.pdbx_strand_id
1 'polypeptide(L)'
;MAAPASPRPRPETATTHRPTEEPMETIDTILDLLQKAAVLGGGIWAVWGAITLAGGLKDHSGPQTQSGIWQLVGGAVIIAAAALFANLSF
;
A
#
# COMPACT_ATOMS: atom_id res chain seq x y z
N MET A 1 64.55 15.46 -17.30
CA MET A 1 63.70 15.47 -18.50
C MET A 1 62.93 14.15 -18.54
N ALA A 2 61.59 14.25 -18.57
CA ALA A 2 60.51 13.29 -18.88
C ALA A 2 60.84 11.78 -19.01
N ALA A 3 60.06 10.81 -18.55
CA ALA A 3 58.83 10.69 -17.76
C ALA A 3 58.70 9.19 -17.38
N PRO A 4 58.06 8.82 -16.25
CA PRO A 4 57.77 7.42 -15.94
C PRO A 4 56.74 6.85 -16.92
N ALA A 5 57.02 5.68 -17.50
CA ALA A 5 56.08 4.97 -18.37
C ALA A 5 54.79 4.67 -17.57
N SER A 6 53.69 5.31 -17.98
CA SER A 6 52.38 5.22 -17.36
C SER A 6 51.94 3.76 -17.17
N PRO A 7 51.52 3.36 -15.96
CA PRO A 7 50.81 2.11 -15.75
C PRO A 7 49.54 2.07 -16.61
N ARG A 8 49.33 0.96 -17.34
CA ARG A 8 48.12 0.75 -18.15
C ARG A 8 46.87 0.98 -17.27
N PRO A 9 45.86 1.75 -17.74
CA PRO A 9 44.59 1.82 -17.03
C PRO A 9 44.01 0.40 -16.98
N ARG A 10 43.81 -0.11 -15.76
CA ARG A 10 43.04 -1.34 -15.53
C ARG A 10 41.65 -1.15 -16.15
N PRO A 11 41.02 -2.19 -16.72
CA PRO A 11 39.60 -2.14 -17.03
C PRO A 11 38.79 -2.12 -15.73
N GLU A 12 38.83 -1.00 -15.00
CA GLU A 12 37.94 -0.68 -13.89
C GLU A 12 36.68 0.05 -14.38
N THR A 13 36.34 -0.14 -15.66
CA THR A 13 35.07 0.26 -16.26
C THR A 13 34.17 -0.95 -16.53
N ALA A 14 34.36 -2.06 -15.79
CA ALA A 14 33.21 -2.89 -15.50
C ALA A 14 32.32 -2.03 -14.63
N THR A 15 31.41 -1.32 -15.30
CA THR A 15 30.19 -0.73 -14.77
C THR A 15 29.77 -1.53 -13.55
N THR A 16 30.22 -1.07 -12.40
CA THR A 16 29.57 -1.34 -11.14
C THR A 16 28.26 -0.58 -11.29
N HIS A 17 27.31 -1.23 -11.97
CA HIS A 17 25.91 -1.03 -11.74
C HIS A 17 25.71 -1.48 -10.31
N ARG A 18 26.06 -0.57 -9.38
CA ARG A 18 25.54 -0.54 -8.04
C ARG A 18 24.22 0.20 -8.22
N PRO A 19 23.08 -0.48 -8.39
CA PRO A 19 21.82 0.11 -7.97
C PRO A 19 21.97 0.28 -6.45
N THR A 20 22.52 1.42 -6.02
CA THR A 20 22.78 1.71 -4.60
C THR A 20 21.68 2.54 -3.95
N GLU A 21 20.49 2.69 -4.57
CA GLU A 21 19.48 3.63 -4.04
C GLU A 21 18.02 3.09 -3.96
N GLU A 22 17.76 1.78 -4.09
CA GLU A 22 16.38 1.25 -4.20
C GLU A 22 15.62 0.77 -2.93
N PRO A 23 16.04 0.97 -1.64
CA PRO A 23 15.21 0.51 -0.52
C PRO A 23 13.92 1.33 -0.32
N MET A 24 13.99 2.66 -0.44
CA MET A 24 12.84 3.53 -0.17
C MET A 24 11.82 3.53 -1.31
N GLU A 25 12.26 3.61 -2.56
CA GLU A 25 11.36 3.62 -3.73
C GLU A 25 10.50 2.35 -3.83
N THR A 26 11.06 1.19 -3.46
CA THR A 26 10.32 -0.08 -3.42
C THR A 26 9.27 -0.09 -2.31
N ILE A 27 9.59 0.47 -1.13
CA ILE A 27 8.68 0.55 0.01
C ILE A 27 7.49 1.46 -0.32
N ASP A 28 7.73 2.64 -0.91
CA ASP A 28 6.67 3.58 -1.28
C ASP A 28 5.73 3.00 -2.35
N THR A 29 6.29 2.28 -3.33
CA THR A 29 5.51 1.57 -4.34
C THR A 29 4.59 0.51 -3.72
N ILE A 30 5.11 -0.25 -2.74
CA ILE A 30 4.31 -1.26 -2.02
C ILE A 30 3.23 -0.58 -1.17
N LEU A 31 3.55 0.52 -0.50
CA LEU A 31 2.58 1.29 0.29
C LEU A 31 1.44 1.82 -0.59
N ASP A 32 1.74 2.37 -1.78
CA ASP A 32 0.69 2.84 -2.71
C ASP A 32 -0.21 1.69 -3.19
N LEU A 33 0.38 0.53 -3.50
CA LEU A 33 -0.39 -0.66 -3.88
C LEU A 33 -1.29 -1.15 -2.74
N LEU A 34 -0.78 -1.16 -1.50
CA LEU A 34 -1.56 -1.52 -0.31
C LEU A 34 -2.67 -0.51 -0.05
N GLN A 35 -2.40 0.79 -0.23
CA GLN A 35 -3.41 1.84 -0.09
C GLN A 35 -4.53 1.68 -1.10
N LYS A 36 -4.21 1.44 -2.38
CA LYS A 36 -5.21 1.16 -3.43
C LYS A 36 -6.02 -0.08 -3.12
N ALA A 37 -5.36 -1.15 -2.67
CA ALA A 37 -6.04 -2.37 -2.24
C ALA A 37 -6.95 -2.13 -1.02
N ALA A 38 -6.53 -1.30 -0.07
CA ALA A 38 -7.32 -0.93 1.10
C ALA A 38 -8.55 -0.09 0.73
N VAL A 39 -8.44 0.87 -0.19
CA VAL A 39 -9.60 1.64 -0.66
C VAL A 39 -10.62 0.74 -1.36
N LEU A 40 -10.15 -0.13 -2.27
CA LEU A 40 -11.02 -1.05 -3.00
C LEU A 40 -11.63 -2.12 -2.08
N GLY A 41 -10.81 -2.73 -1.22
CA GLY A 41 -11.23 -3.73 -0.26
C GLY A 41 -12.19 -3.17 0.78
N GLY A 42 -11.87 -2.02 1.37
CA GLY A 42 -12.71 -1.31 2.34
C GLY A 42 -14.04 -0.84 1.72
N GLY A 43 -14.02 -0.36 0.48
CA GLY A 43 -15.22 0.04 -0.26
C GLY A 43 -16.19 -1.12 -0.49
N ILE A 44 -15.69 -2.24 -1.03
CA ILE A 44 -16.50 -3.44 -1.27
C ILE A 44 -17.01 -4.02 0.06
N TRP A 45 -16.17 -4.04 1.10
CA TRP A 45 -16.54 -4.51 2.43
C TRP A 45 -17.62 -3.64 3.09
N ALA A 46 -17.54 -2.31 2.95
CA ALA A 46 -18.55 -1.38 3.44
C ALA A 46 -19.90 -1.59 2.76
N VAL A 47 -19.92 -1.79 1.43
CA VAL A 47 -21.15 -2.07 0.68
C VAL A 47 -21.79 -3.38 1.13
N TRP A 48 -21.00 -4.44 1.29
CA TRP A 48 -21.50 -5.73 1.79
C TRP A 48 -22.03 -5.63 3.22
N GLY A 49 -21.36 -4.86 4.08
CA GLY A 49 -21.84 -4.55 5.42
C GLY A 49 -23.17 -3.81 5.43
N ALA A 50 -23.36 -2.85 4.52
CA ALA A 50 -24.61 -2.12 4.39
C ALA A 50 -25.77 -3.03 3.95
N ILE A 51 -25.52 -3.96 3.03
CA ILE A 51 -26.49 -4.96 2.59
C ILE A 51 -26.85 -5.91 3.75
N THR A 52 -25.84 -6.40 4.48
CA THR A 52 -26.03 -7.29 5.63
C THR A 52 -26.79 -6.60 6.75
N LEU A 53 -26.51 -5.31 6.99
CA LEU A 53 -27.23 -4.49 7.96
C LEU A 53 -28.70 -4.31 7.55
N ALA A 54 -28.96 -3.93 6.30
CA ALA A 54 -30.31 -3.77 5.79
C ALA A 54 -31.11 -5.09 5.83
N GLY A 55 -30.47 -6.21 5.49
CA GLY A 55 -31.04 -7.55 5.62
C GLY A 55 -31.35 -7.91 7.08
N GLY A 56 -30.42 -7.67 8.00
CA GLY A 56 -30.62 -7.91 9.44
C GLY A 56 -31.73 -7.07 10.05
N LEU A 57 -31.87 -5.80 9.64
CA LEU A 57 -32.97 -4.92 10.02
C LEU A 57 -34.31 -5.41 9.49
N LYS A 58 -34.35 -5.84 8.22
CA LYS A 58 -35.55 -6.39 7.59
C LYS A 58 -35.99 -7.70 8.26
N ASP A 59 -35.05 -8.60 8.50
CA ASP A 59 -35.32 -9.95 9.02
C ASP A 59 -35.30 -9.98 10.57
N HIS A 60 -35.25 -8.82 11.24
CA HIS A 60 -35.16 -8.68 12.71
C HIS A 60 -34.06 -9.56 13.34
N SER A 61 -33.01 -9.82 12.58
CA SER A 61 -31.92 -10.72 12.95
C SER A 61 -30.83 -9.95 13.68
N GLY A 62 -30.92 -9.91 15.01
CA GLY A 62 -29.97 -9.22 15.90
C GLY A 62 -28.49 -9.51 15.57
N PRO A 63 -28.07 -10.77 15.35
CA PRO A 63 -26.69 -11.10 14.98
C PRO A 63 -26.26 -10.53 13.62
N GLN A 64 -27.19 -10.44 12.67
CA GLN A 64 -26.93 -10.01 11.30
C GLN A 64 -26.84 -8.49 11.22
N THR A 65 -27.71 -7.78 11.96
CA THR A 65 -27.60 -6.32 12.18
C THR A 65 -26.28 -5.96 12.85
N GLN A 66 -25.89 -6.68 13.91
CA GLN A 66 -24.62 -6.44 14.61
C GLN A 66 -23.41 -6.67 13.69
N SER A 67 -23.41 -7.76 12.93
CA SER A 67 -22.36 -8.06 11.95
C SER A 67 -22.30 -7.01 10.83
N GLY A 68 -23.46 -6.59 10.31
CA GLY A 68 -23.57 -5.58 9.27
C GLY A 68 -23.01 -4.21 9.70
N ILE A 69 -23.31 -3.77 10.92
CA ILE A 69 -22.72 -2.54 11.50
C ILE A 69 -21.21 -2.66 11.54
N TRP A 70 -20.67 -3.79 11.99
CA TRP A 70 -19.23 -3.97 12.11
C TRP A 70 -18.52 -4.01 10.77
N GLN A 71 -19.14 -4.58 9.75
CA GLN A 71 -18.61 -4.56 8.39
C GLN A 71 -18.66 -3.15 7.78
N LEU A 72 -19.73 -2.38 8.02
CA LEU A 72 -19.83 -0.99 7.57
C LEU A 72 -18.77 -0.11 8.22
N VAL A 73 -18.65 -0.18 9.55
CA VAL A 73 -17.65 0.58 10.31
C VAL A 73 -16.25 0.14 9.93
N GLY A 74 -15.99 -1.17 9.85
CA GLY A 74 -14.70 -1.71 9.45
C GLY A 74 -14.29 -1.27 8.04
N GLY A 75 -15.20 -1.33 7.07
CA GLY A 75 -14.95 -0.85 5.71
C GLY A 75 -14.66 0.66 5.66
N ALA A 76 -15.44 1.47 6.38
CA ALA A 76 -15.22 2.92 6.46
C ALA A 76 -13.87 3.27 7.11
N VAL A 77 -13.47 2.54 8.17
CA VAL A 77 -12.18 2.74 8.83
C VAL A 77 -11.01 2.36 7.92
N ILE A 78 -11.11 1.28 7.15
CA ILE A 78 -10.08 0.89 6.19
C ILE A 78 -9.88 1.98 5.13
N ILE A 79 -10.98 2.53 4.59
CA ILE A 79 -10.92 3.63 3.61
C ILE A 79 -10.31 4.89 4.25
N ALA A 80 -10.73 5.23 5.47
CA ALA A 80 -10.19 6.38 6.19
C ALA A 80 -8.69 6.23 6.50
N ALA A 81 -8.25 5.03 6.88
CA ALA A 81 -6.83 4.73 7.08
C ALA A 81 -6.05 4.86 5.77
N ALA A 82 -6.57 4.34 4.65
CA ALA A 82 -5.96 4.50 3.34
C ALA A 82 -5.84 5.98 2.95
N ALA A 83 -6.86 6.79 3.24
CA ALA A 83 -6.81 8.23 3.02
C ALA A 83 -5.76 8.93 3.91
N LEU A 84 -5.59 8.48 5.16
CA LEU A 84 -4.57 9.01 6.06
C LEU A 84 -3.16 8.66 5.56
N PHE A 85 -2.93 7.43 5.12
CA PHE A 85 -1.66 7.02 4.50
C PHE A 85 -1.37 7.81 3.21
N ALA A 86 -2.38 8.12 2.41
CA ALA A 86 -2.25 8.99 1.23
C ALA A 86 -1.69 10.38 1.54
N ASN A 87 -1.98 10.89 2.73
CA ASN A 87 -1.55 12.21 3.19
C ASN A 87 -0.20 12.17 3.91
N LEU A 88 0.28 10.99 4.30
CA LEU A 88 1.62 10.77 4.85
C LEU A 88 2.58 10.48 3.69
N SER A 89 2.93 11.51 2.92
CA SER A 89 4.03 11.45 1.96
C SER A 89 5.35 11.50 2.74
N PHE A 90 6.17 10.46 2.63
CA PHE A 90 7.56 10.45 3.11
C PHE A 90 8.50 11.00 2.03
#